data_AF-A0A813E558-F1
#
_entry.id   AF-A0A813E558-F1
#
_cell.length_a   1.000
_cell.length_b   1.000
_cell.length_c   1.000
_cell.angle_alpha   90.00
_cell.angle_beta   90.00
_cell.angle_gamma   90.00
#
_symmetry.space_group_name_H-M   'P 1'
#
loop_
_entity.id
_entity.type
_entity.pdbx_description
1 polymer ?
#
loop_
_entity_poly.entity_id
_entity_poly.type
_entity_poly.pdbx_seq_one_letter_code
_entity_poly.pdbx_strand_id
1 'polypeptide(L)'
;MRKKVDSRVRTLVENAVKTKTRCLFVLVGDRGRDQVVNLHYMVSKLSNAKPSVLWCYKKELGFSSHRKKRMKQVKRAIQRGQHDANVDDPFDLFISSTNIRYCYYKDTETVLGKTFGMCVLQDFEALTPNLLCRVIETVEGGGIILM
;
A
#
# COMPACT_ATOMS: atom_id res chain seq x y z
N MET A 1 -14.89 -9.72 -14.85
CA MET A 1 -14.34 -9.37 -16.19
C MET A 1 -12.93 -8.82 -16.02
N ARG A 2 -11.89 -9.51 -16.52
CA ARG A 2 -10.51 -9.00 -16.49
C ARG A 2 -10.36 -7.92 -17.56
N LYS A 3 -10.01 -6.70 -17.15
CA LYS A 3 -9.74 -5.59 -18.08
C LYS A 3 -8.23 -5.41 -18.21
N LYS A 4 -7.76 -5.17 -19.43
CA LYS A 4 -6.37 -4.80 -19.67
C LYS A 4 -6.14 -3.41 -19.08
N VAL A 5 -5.18 -3.30 -18.16
CA VAL A 5 -4.74 -2.01 -17.62
C VAL A 5 -3.93 -1.29 -18.70
N ASP A 6 -4.05 0.03 -18.74
CA ASP A 6 -3.28 0.89 -19.63
C ASP A 6 -1.77 0.67 -19.42
N SER A 7 -1.01 0.53 -20.51
CA SER A 7 0.43 0.26 -20.47
C SER A 7 1.23 1.37 -19.79
N ARG A 8 0.73 2.62 -19.80
CA ARG A 8 1.42 3.78 -19.19
C ARG A 8 1.73 3.55 -17.71
N VAL A 9 0.84 2.88 -16.97
CA VAL A 9 1.05 2.58 -15.55
C VAL A 9 2.27 1.67 -15.39
N ARG A 10 2.33 0.59 -16.16
CA ARG A 10 3.45 -0.36 -16.11
C ARG A 10 4.75 0.28 -16.56
N THR A 11 4.73 1.00 -17.69
CA THR A 11 5.92 1.69 -18.23
C THR A 11 6.46 2.72 -17.24
N LEU A 12 5.59 3.47 -16.55
CA LEU A 12 6.01 4.43 -15.53
C LEU A 12 6.74 3.75 -14.37
N VAL A 13 6.19 2.65 -13.84
CA VAL A 13 6.83 1.89 -12.75
C VAL A 13 8.15 1.28 -13.19
N GLU A 14 8.21 0.66 -14.38
CA GLU A 14 9.44 0.09 -14.92
C GLU A 14 10.53 1.14 -15.10
N ASN A 15 10.18 2.32 -15.60
CA ASN A 15 11.12 3.43 -15.75
C ASN A 15 11.59 3.93 -14.38
N ALA A 16 10.67 4.14 -13.43
CA ALA A 16 10.98 4.60 -12.09
C ALA A 16 12.01 3.68 -11.38
N VAL A 17 11.81 2.36 -11.47
CA VAL A 17 12.72 1.36 -10.90
C VAL A 17 14.10 1.40 -11.58
N LYS A 18 14.14 1.54 -12.92
CA LYS A 18 15.40 1.60 -13.70
C LYS A 18 16.18 2.87 -13.44
N THR A 19 15.52 4.03 -13.42
CA THR A 19 16.17 5.34 -13.24
C THR A 19 16.31 5.74 -11.78
N LYS A 20 15.89 4.88 -10.84
CA LYS A 20 15.88 5.18 -9.39
C LYS A 20 15.14 6.46 -9.04
N THR A 21 14.07 6.77 -9.79
CA THR A 21 13.18 7.91 -9.50
C THR A 21 11.95 7.42 -8.75
N ARG A 22 11.36 8.28 -7.92
CA ARG A 22 10.09 8.00 -7.23
C ARG A 22 8.95 8.26 -8.21
N CYS A 23 7.90 7.46 -8.16
CA CYS A 23 6.66 7.75 -8.89
C CYS A 23 5.48 7.95 -7.94
N LEU A 24 4.57 8.84 -8.35
CA LEU A 24 3.40 9.24 -7.61
C LEU A 24 2.16 8.80 -8.39
N PHE A 25 1.24 8.08 -7.73
CA PHE A 25 -0.08 7.80 -8.29
C PHE A 25 -1.16 8.37 -7.38
N VAL A 26 -2.20 8.90 -8.01
CA VAL A 26 -3.42 9.35 -7.34
C VAL A 26 -4.55 8.42 -7.75
N LEU A 27 -5.12 7.70 -6.79
CA LEU A 27 -6.15 6.70 -6.98
C LEU A 27 -7.52 7.30 -6.63
N VAL A 28 -8.31 7.60 -7.64
CA VAL A 28 -9.67 8.13 -7.45
C VAL A 28 -10.69 7.00 -7.48
N GLY A 29 -11.34 6.72 -6.36
CA GLY A 29 -12.50 5.84 -6.26
C GLY A 29 -12.58 4.98 -5.00
N ASP A 30 -13.76 4.43 -4.73
CA ASP A 30 -14.10 3.76 -3.46
C ASP A 30 -13.31 2.46 -3.18
N ARG A 31 -12.73 1.86 -4.23
CA ARG A 31 -11.95 0.60 -4.15
C ARG A 31 -10.45 0.82 -4.33
N GLY A 32 -9.92 1.95 -3.86
CA GLY A 32 -8.50 2.28 -3.91
C GLY A 32 -7.61 1.22 -3.26
N ARG A 33 -8.06 0.63 -2.14
CA ARG A 33 -7.32 -0.41 -1.39
C ARG A 33 -6.93 -1.63 -2.24
N ASP A 34 -7.81 -2.03 -3.17
CA ASP A 34 -7.57 -3.19 -4.03
C ASP A 34 -6.47 -2.88 -5.06
N GLN A 35 -6.37 -1.61 -5.48
CA GLN A 35 -5.36 -1.15 -6.44
C GLN A 35 -3.98 -0.98 -5.79
N VAL A 36 -3.91 -0.67 -4.49
CA VAL A 36 -2.66 -0.68 -3.72
C VAL A 36 -1.95 -2.03 -3.86
N VAL A 37 -2.70 -3.13 -3.76
CA VAL A 37 -2.17 -4.50 -3.90
C VAL A 37 -1.58 -4.74 -5.29
N ASN A 38 -2.28 -4.29 -6.33
CA ASN A 38 -1.83 -4.44 -7.72
C ASN A 38 -0.54 -3.65 -7.99
N LEU A 39 -0.43 -2.42 -7.47
CA LEU A 39 0.75 -1.58 -7.61
C LEU A 39 1.94 -2.15 -6.82
N HIS A 40 1.71 -2.61 -5.59
CA HIS A 40 2.72 -3.30 -4.79
C HIS A 40 3.25 -4.55 -5.50
N TYR A 41 2.36 -5.34 -6.10
CA TYR A 41 2.74 -6.52 -6.87
C TYR A 41 3.59 -6.18 -8.10
N MET A 42 3.26 -5.10 -8.82
CA MET A 42 4.06 -4.64 -9.96
C MET A 42 5.49 -4.27 -9.54
N VAL A 43 5.65 -3.48 -8.48
CA VAL A 43 7.00 -3.13 -7.97
C VAL A 43 7.74 -4.36 -7.46
N SER A 44 7.05 -5.24 -6.74
CA SER A 44 7.64 -6.47 -6.20
C SER A 44 8.19 -7.38 -7.30
N LYS A 45 7.61 -7.36 -8.50
CA LYS A 45 8.12 -8.12 -9.66
C LYS A 45 9.34 -7.49 -10.33
N LEU A 46 9.52 -6.18 -10.18
CA LEU A 46 10.57 -5.41 -10.84
C LEU A 46 11.77 -5.17 -9.91
N SER A 47 11.56 -5.26 -8.60
CA SER A 47 12.60 -5.13 -7.59
C SER A 47 13.16 -6.49 -7.16
N ASN A 48 14.42 -6.50 -6.74
CA ASN A 48 15.09 -7.70 -6.23
C ASN A 48 14.54 -8.15 -4.86
N ALA A 49 13.91 -7.23 -4.12
CA ALA A 49 13.35 -7.48 -2.80
C ALA A 49 11.91 -6.98 -2.72
N LYS A 50 11.10 -7.64 -1.90
CA LYS A 50 9.71 -7.22 -1.65
C LYS A 50 9.72 -5.86 -0.93
N PRO A 51 9.13 -4.80 -1.51
CA PRO A 51 9.18 -3.47 -0.93
C PRO A 51 8.40 -3.41 0.39
N SER A 52 9.02 -2.79 1.40
CA SER A 52 8.35 -2.41 2.64
C SER A 52 7.36 -1.28 2.39
N VAL A 53 6.27 -1.26 3.15
CA VAL A 53 5.18 -0.31 2.95
C VAL A 53 5.01 0.58 4.18
N LEU A 54 4.99 1.89 3.98
CA LEU A 54 4.52 2.86 4.95
C LEU A 54 3.04 3.17 4.67
N TRP A 55 2.15 2.87 5.61
CA TRP A 55 0.72 3.17 5.50
C TRP A 55 0.33 4.26 6.49
N CYS A 56 0.05 5.45 5.97
CA CYS A 56 -0.28 6.63 6.74
C CYS A 56 -1.78 6.94 6.67
N TYR A 57 -2.38 7.22 7.83
CA TYR A 57 -3.82 7.44 7.98
C TYR A 57 -4.12 8.42 9.11
N LYS A 58 -5.28 9.08 9.05
CA LYS A 58 -5.71 10.10 10.00
C LYS A 58 -6.33 9.51 11.26
N LYS A 59 -7.34 8.63 11.09
CA LYS A 59 -8.15 8.08 12.18
C LYS A 59 -8.29 6.57 12.12
N GLU A 60 -8.86 6.04 11.04
CA GLU A 60 -9.18 4.61 10.93
C GLU A 60 -8.66 4.02 9.62
N LEU A 61 -8.22 2.75 9.67
CA LEU A 61 -7.74 2.02 8.49
C LEU A 61 -8.87 1.31 7.71
N GLY A 62 -10.04 1.13 8.31
CA GLY A 62 -11.10 0.27 7.76
C GLY A 62 -10.78 -1.24 7.80
N PHE A 63 -9.63 -1.63 8.38
CA PHE A 63 -9.26 -3.02 8.65
C PHE A 63 -8.36 -3.13 9.90
N SER A 64 -8.23 -4.34 10.43
CA SER A 64 -7.36 -4.60 11.58
C SER A 64 -5.90 -4.73 11.14
N SER A 65 -5.04 -3.82 11.60
CA SER A 65 -3.58 -3.91 11.44
C SER A 65 -2.96 -5.11 12.16
N HIS A 66 -3.62 -5.64 13.19
CA HIS A 66 -3.16 -6.84 13.91
C HIS A 66 -3.46 -8.13 13.13
N ARG A 67 -2.40 -8.76 12.59
CA ARG A 67 -2.49 -10.01 11.80
C ARG A 67 -3.30 -11.12 12.46
N LYS A 68 -3.05 -11.40 13.76
CA LYS A 68 -3.80 -12.44 14.51
C LYS A 68 -5.30 -12.13 14.60
N LYS A 69 -5.67 -10.86 14.84
CA LYS A 69 -7.06 -10.42 14.92
C LYS A 69 -7.74 -10.52 13.56
N ARG A 70 -7.04 -10.11 12.48
CA ARG A 70 -7.53 -10.22 11.11
C ARG A 70 -7.77 -11.67 10.69
N MET A 71 -6.82 -12.59 10.94
CA MET A 71 -7.01 -14.01 10.66
C MET A 71 -8.23 -14.61 11.37
N LYS A 72 -8.49 -14.20 12.62
CA LYS A 72 -9.71 -14.63 13.34
C LYS A 72 -10.98 -14.09 12.69
N GLN A 73 -10.98 -12.84 12.20
CA GLN A 73 -12.12 -12.25 11.49
C GLN A 73 -12.39 -12.98 10.18
N VAL A 74 -11.35 -13.26 9.38
CA VAL A 74 -11.46 -14.00 8.12
C VAL A 74 -12.00 -15.41 8.37
N LYS A 75 -11.45 -16.15 9.35
CA LYS A 75 -11.97 -17.48 9.72
C LYS A 75 -13.45 -17.45 10.14
N ARG A 76 -13.88 -16.42 10.89
CA ARG A 76 -15.29 -16.24 11.26
C ARG A 76 -16.17 -15.91 10.05
N ALA A 77 -15.67 -15.14 9.10
CA ALA A 77 -16.40 -14.85 7.86
C ALA A 77 -16.58 -16.10 6.99
N ILE A 78 -15.54 -16.94 6.89
CA ILE A 78 -15.61 -18.25 6.22
C ILE A 78 -16.64 -19.16 6.89
N GLN A 79 -16.62 -19.26 8.22
CA GLN A 79 -17.61 -20.06 8.98
C GLN A 79 -19.05 -19.59 8.78
N ARG A 80 -19.26 -18.30 8.49
CA ARG A 80 -20.58 -17.72 8.20
C ARG A 80 -20.98 -17.83 6.71
N GLY A 81 -20.15 -18.45 5.87
CA GLY A 81 -20.38 -18.54 4.42
C GLY A 81 -20.25 -17.21 3.68
N GLN A 82 -19.67 -16.18 4.29
CA GLN A 82 -19.47 -14.86 3.66
C GLN A 82 -18.19 -14.78 2.84
N HIS A 83 -17.28 -15.75 3.01
CA HIS A 83 -16.02 -15.89 2.29
C HIS A 83 -15.84 -17.35 1.87
N ASP A 84 -15.35 -17.57 0.66
CA ASP A 84 -14.96 -18.90 0.18
C ASP A 84 -13.66 -19.33 0.88
N ALA A 85 -13.62 -20.56 1.42
CA ALA A 85 -12.45 -21.10 2.08
C ALA A 85 -11.28 -21.35 1.12
N ASN A 86 -11.55 -21.47 -0.18
CA ASN A 86 -10.57 -21.79 -1.21
C ASN A 86 -9.99 -20.56 -1.93
N VAL A 87 -10.55 -19.37 -1.70
CA VAL A 87 -10.12 -18.13 -2.37
C VAL A 87 -9.67 -17.12 -1.33
N ASP A 88 -8.35 -16.99 -1.19
CA ASP A 88 -7.76 -15.93 -0.38
C ASP A 88 -7.98 -14.57 -1.04
N ASP A 89 -8.50 -13.61 -0.26
CA ASP A 89 -8.59 -12.21 -0.68
C ASP A 89 -7.16 -11.65 -0.90
N PRO A 90 -6.83 -11.14 -2.11
CA PRO A 90 -5.52 -10.55 -2.39
C PRO A 90 -5.11 -9.47 -1.39
N PHE A 91 -6.06 -8.71 -0.85
CA PHE A 91 -5.79 -7.70 0.16
C PHE A 91 -5.36 -8.33 1.49
N ASP A 92 -6.03 -9.39 1.93
CA ASP A 92 -5.65 -10.11 3.16
C ASP A 92 -4.29 -10.78 3.04
N LEU A 93 -3.98 -11.34 1.86
CA LEU A 93 -2.65 -11.86 1.55
C LEU A 93 -1.59 -10.75 1.58
N PHE A 94 -1.89 -9.57 1.03
CA PHE A 94 -1.00 -8.42 1.07
C PHE A 94 -0.70 -7.98 2.51
N ILE A 95 -1.72 -7.79 3.35
CA ILE A 95 -1.55 -7.35 4.75
C ILE A 95 -0.77 -8.38 5.59
N SER A 96 -1.01 -9.67 5.35
CA SER A 96 -0.36 -10.75 6.11
C SER A 96 1.08 -11.00 5.69
N SER A 97 1.38 -10.91 4.39
CA SER A 97 2.69 -11.28 3.84
C SER A 97 3.66 -10.10 3.70
N THR A 98 3.18 -8.86 3.76
CA THR A 98 4.02 -7.67 3.52
C THR A 98 4.42 -7.03 4.84
N ASN A 99 5.64 -6.47 4.89
CA ASN A 99 6.08 -5.67 6.01
C ASN A 99 5.47 -4.26 5.90
N ILE A 100 4.46 -3.98 6.72
CA ILE A 100 3.71 -2.72 6.68
C ILE A 100 3.90 -1.98 8.00
N ARG A 101 4.45 -0.78 7.93
CA ARG A 101 4.49 0.19 9.03
C ARG A 101 3.24 1.05 8.96
N TYR A 102 2.32 0.83 9.89
CA TYR A 102 1.17 1.72 10.09
C TYR A 102 1.60 2.94 10.91
N CYS A 103 1.22 4.13 10.46
CA CYS A 103 1.60 5.39 11.09
C CYS A 103 0.43 6.36 11.05
N TYR A 104 0.06 6.95 12.18
CA TYR A 104 -0.89 8.05 12.16
C TYR A 104 -0.23 9.28 11.55
N TYR A 105 -1.00 10.14 10.88
CA TYR A 105 -0.50 11.39 10.32
C TYR A 105 0.18 12.29 11.36
N LYS A 106 -0.35 12.33 12.58
CA LYS A 106 0.24 13.05 13.72
C LYS A 106 1.59 12.48 14.19
N ASP A 107 1.90 11.23 13.87
CA ASP A 107 3.09 10.50 14.33
C ASP A 107 4.12 10.31 13.21
N THR A 108 4.01 11.06 12.11
CA THR A 108 4.87 10.93 10.92
C THR A 108 6.32 11.31 11.17
N GLU A 109 6.63 11.97 12.29
CA GLU A 109 8.00 12.24 12.72
C GLU A 109 8.74 10.94 13.10
N THR A 110 8.01 9.91 13.52
CA THR A 110 8.59 8.62 13.95
C THR A 110 9.11 7.74 12.81
N VAL A 111 8.84 8.14 11.57
CA VAL A 111 9.30 7.42 10.36
C VAL A 111 10.46 8.11 9.67
N LEU A 112 10.89 9.29 10.16
CA LEU A 112 12.13 9.92 9.71
C LEU A 112 13.33 9.01 10.00
N GLY A 113 14.31 9.02 9.09
CA GLY A 113 15.48 8.14 9.13
C GLY A 113 15.19 6.68 8.77
N LYS A 114 13.97 6.35 8.33
CA LYS A 114 13.62 5.04 7.76
C LYS A 114 13.36 5.17 6.27
N THR A 115 13.57 4.06 5.57
CA THR A 115 13.37 3.98 4.12
C THR A 115 12.33 2.91 3.79
N PHE A 116 11.39 3.26 2.91
CA PHE A 116 10.32 2.38 2.45
C PHE A 116 10.33 2.27 0.93
N GLY A 117 9.97 1.10 0.42
CA GLY A 117 9.79 0.88 -1.02
C GLY A 117 8.46 1.38 -1.55
N MET A 118 7.49 1.60 -0.66
CA MET A 118 6.16 2.09 -1.03
C MET A 118 5.54 2.88 0.11
N CYS A 119 4.82 3.94 -0.21
CA CYS A 119 4.02 4.70 0.73
C CYS A 119 2.56 4.82 0.28
N VAL A 120 1.62 4.69 1.23
CA VAL A 120 0.19 4.88 1.04
C VAL A 120 -0.27 6.00 1.97
N LEU A 121 -0.83 7.06 1.40
CA LEU A 121 -1.48 8.17 2.08
C LEU A 121 -3.00 7.99 1.91
N GLN A 122 -3.70 7.60 2.97
CA GLN A 122 -5.11 7.19 2.86
C GLN A 122 -6.12 8.36 2.78
N ASP A 123 -5.96 9.41 3.57
CA ASP A 123 -6.96 10.46 3.73
C ASP A 123 -6.43 11.79 3.16
N PHE A 124 -6.73 12.05 1.89
CA PHE A 124 -6.26 13.22 1.14
C PHE A 124 -6.62 14.55 1.82
N GLU A 125 -7.78 14.63 2.48
CA GLU A 125 -8.27 15.87 3.10
C GLU A 125 -7.47 16.27 4.36
N ALA A 126 -6.63 15.38 4.88
CA ALA A 126 -5.80 15.63 6.05
C ALA A 126 -4.33 15.91 5.71
N LEU A 127 -3.97 15.93 4.42
CA LEU A 127 -2.59 16.15 4.00
C LEU A 127 -2.19 17.60 4.20
N THR A 128 -0.98 17.79 4.73
CA THR A 128 -0.32 19.10 4.86
C THR A 128 1.03 19.06 4.17
N PRO A 129 1.58 20.20 3.71
CA PRO A 129 2.88 20.22 3.05
C PRO A 129 3.99 19.56 3.86
N ASN A 130 4.04 19.83 5.18
CA ASN A 130 5.04 19.24 6.07
C ASN A 130 4.92 17.71 6.16
N LEU A 131 3.70 17.18 6.21
CA LEU A 131 3.46 15.73 6.20
C LEU A 131 3.93 15.10 4.90
N LEU A 132 3.59 15.72 3.76
CA LEU A 132 4.03 15.26 2.45
C LEU A 132 5.56 15.22 2.36
N CYS A 133 6.25 16.27 2.81
CA CYS A 133 7.72 16.29 2.81
C CYS A 133 8.31 15.12 3.61
N ARG A 134 7.86 14.94 4.87
CA ARG A 134 8.35 13.88 5.75
C ARG A 134 8.15 12.49 5.16
N VAL A 135 6.98 12.26 4.57
CA VAL A 135 6.61 10.94 4.06
C VAL A 135 7.29 10.64 2.72
N ILE A 136 7.28 11.60 1.79
CA ILE A 136 7.89 11.45 0.45
C ILE A 136 9.41 11.27 0.53
N GLU A 137 10.07 11.93 1.49
CA GLU A 137 11.51 11.77 1.74
C GLU A 137 11.88 10.34 2.16
N THR A 138 11.00 9.66 2.90
CA THR A 138 11.25 8.28 3.37
C THR A 138 11.07 7.21 2.30
N VAL A 139 10.69 7.57 1.06
CA VAL A 139 10.51 6.61 -0.04
C VAL A 139 11.78 6.53 -0.88
N GLU A 140 12.27 5.32 -1.12
CA GLU A 140 13.47 5.11 -1.93
C GLU A 140 13.28 5.38 -3.43
N GLY A 141 14.38 5.55 -4.15
CA GLY A 141 14.37 5.62 -5.61
C GLY A 141 13.87 4.31 -6.24
N GLY A 142 12.91 4.41 -7.15
CA GLY A 142 12.17 3.27 -7.69
C GLY A 142 10.93 2.89 -6.86
N GLY A 143 10.70 3.57 -5.73
CA GLY A 143 9.52 3.39 -4.91
C GLY A 143 8.28 4.11 -5.44
N ILE A 144 7.14 3.73 -4.85
CA ILE A 144 5.82 4.28 -5.21
C ILE A 144 5.24 5.06 -4.04
N ILE A 145 4.72 6.26 -4.31
CA ILE A 145 3.86 7.02 -3.40
C ILE A 145 2.44 6.94 -3.95
N LEU A 146 1.49 6.50 -3.13
CA LEU A 146 0.06 6.44 -3.44
C LEU A 146 -0.72 7.43 -2.59
N MET A 147 -1.63 8.16 -3.23
CA MET A 147 -2.64 9.03 -2.63
C MET A 147 -4.03 8.62 -3.11
#